data_AF-A0A662LDA3-F1
#
_entry.id   AF-A0A662LDA3-F1
#
_cell.length_a   1.000
_cell.length_b   1.000
_cell.length_c   1.000
_cell.angle_alpha   90.00
_cell.angle_beta   90.00
_cell.angle_gamma   90.00
#
_symmetry.space_group_name_H-M   'P 1'
#
loop_
_entity.id
_entity.type
_entity.pdbx_description
1 polymer ?
#
loop_
_entity_poly.entity_id
_entity_poly.type
_entity_poly.pdbx_seq_one_letter_code
_entity_poly.pdbx_strand_id
1 'polypeptide(L)'
;MEFQIRIVKSSPLTGENDYKKVAVKFLKMIGYMAENANEDSLPYRLFECFLLYPNKFWTVEELMATLNATKASIYRHLNKLKSMDILEEGKEGEGKNIKKTYRLKYGNLAKAWNFVEAHVKVAMESYNETVQHLQKLVERRYKE
;
A
#
# COMPACT_ATOMS: atom_id res chain seq x y z
N MET A 1 3.62 2.86 12.08
CA MET A 1 3.92 3.38 10.73
C MET A 1 2.75 4.23 10.34
N GLU A 2 3.03 5.43 9.86
CA GLU A 2 2.01 6.37 9.39
C GLU A 2 1.53 5.99 8.00
N PHE A 3 0.30 6.36 7.66
CA PHE A 3 -0.23 6.18 6.32
C PHE A 3 0.51 7.07 5.34
N GLN A 4 1.04 6.48 4.26
CA GLN A 4 1.74 7.21 3.21
C GLN A 4 1.42 6.60 1.85
N ILE A 5 0.97 7.44 0.92
CA ILE A 5 0.72 7.07 -0.47
C ILE A 5 1.09 8.23 -1.39
N ARG A 6 1.51 7.91 -2.61
CA ARG A 6 1.70 8.90 -3.67
C ARG A 6 0.38 9.06 -4.43
N ILE A 7 -0.08 10.30 -4.59
CA ILE A 7 -1.20 10.64 -5.45
C ILE A 7 -0.66 11.34 -6.70
N VAL A 8 -0.94 10.79 -7.88
CA VAL A 8 -0.58 11.36 -9.17
C VAL A 8 -1.78 11.38 -10.10
N LYS A 9 -1.85 12.41 -10.95
CA LYS A 9 -2.80 12.43 -12.06
C LYS A 9 -2.44 11.28 -13.02
N SER A 10 -3.42 10.45 -13.34
CA SER A 10 -3.25 9.34 -14.27
C SER A 10 -4.58 9.05 -14.98
N SER A 11 -4.50 8.50 -16.19
CA SER A 11 -5.66 7.95 -16.90
C SER A 11 -5.91 6.51 -16.44
N PRO A 12 -7.18 6.09 -16.23
CA PRO A 12 -7.49 4.70 -15.90
C PRO A 12 -6.94 3.72 -16.93
N LEU A 13 -6.46 2.57 -16.45
CA LEU A 13 -5.84 1.53 -17.28
C LEU A 13 -6.86 0.50 -17.81
N THR A 14 -8.13 0.90 -17.97
CA THR A 14 -9.24 -0.02 -18.31
C THR A 14 -9.16 -0.64 -19.70
N GLY A 15 -8.31 -0.12 -20.59
CA GLY A 15 -8.06 -0.69 -21.92
C GLY A 15 -6.92 -1.71 -21.97
N GLU A 16 -6.23 -1.98 -20.86
CA GLU A 16 -5.14 -2.96 -20.78
C GLU A 16 -5.68 -4.30 -20.25
N ASN A 17 -5.43 -5.39 -20.97
CA ASN A 17 -5.92 -6.73 -20.61
C ASN A 17 -4.87 -7.57 -19.86
N ASP A 18 -3.61 -7.15 -19.86
CA ASP A 18 -2.55 -7.81 -19.11
C ASP A 18 -2.53 -7.31 -17.66
N TYR A 19 -2.98 -8.16 -16.73
CA TYR A 19 -3.05 -7.81 -15.31
C TYR A 19 -1.67 -7.44 -14.73
N LYS A 20 -0.57 -8.00 -15.26
CA LYS A 20 0.78 -7.71 -14.78
C LYS A 20 1.16 -6.27 -15.12
N LYS A 21 0.90 -5.85 -16.36
CA LYS A 21 1.11 -4.47 -16.80
C LYS A 21 0.25 -3.49 -16.01
N VAL A 22 -1.01 -3.84 -15.75
CA VAL A 22 -1.90 -3.03 -14.90
C VAL A 22 -1.31 -2.91 -13.49
N ALA A 23 -0.91 -4.03 -12.88
CA ALA A 23 -0.35 -4.07 -11.54
C ALA A 23 0.96 -3.28 -11.44
N VAL A 24 1.92 -3.46 -12.35
CA VAL A 24 3.19 -2.71 -12.36
C VAL A 24 2.93 -1.21 -12.44
N LYS A 25 2.05 -0.76 -13.35
CA LYS A 25 1.71 0.67 -13.48
C LYS A 25 1.02 1.18 -12.21
N PHE A 26 0.03 0.45 -11.70
CA PHE A 26 -0.67 0.79 -10.46
C PHE A 26 0.28 0.96 -9.27
N LEU A 27 1.16 -0.01 -9.06
CA LEU A 27 2.12 0.00 -7.95
C LEU A 27 3.14 1.16 -8.04
N LYS A 28 3.46 1.64 -9.24
CA LYS A 28 4.25 2.87 -9.45
C LYS A 28 3.45 4.13 -9.14
N MET A 29 2.19 4.19 -9.59
CA MET A 29 1.30 5.34 -9.35
C MET A 29 1.12 5.63 -7.87
N ILE A 30 0.89 4.58 -7.05
CA ILE A 30 0.72 4.71 -5.60
C ILE A 30 2.04 4.89 -4.84
N GLY A 31 3.17 4.88 -5.55
CA GLY A 31 4.51 5.07 -4.98
C GLY A 31 5.04 3.85 -4.23
N TYR A 32 4.47 2.65 -4.43
CA TYR A 32 4.98 1.42 -3.84
C TYR A 32 6.26 0.96 -4.56
N MET A 33 6.24 0.93 -5.90
CA MET A 33 7.36 0.58 -6.77
C MET A 33 8.11 1.80 -7.30
N ALA A 34 9.42 1.65 -7.55
CA ALA A 34 10.22 2.64 -8.25
C ALA A 34 9.91 2.66 -9.76
N GLU A 35 10.19 3.78 -10.43
CA GLU A 35 9.88 3.95 -11.86
C GLU A 35 10.64 2.96 -12.76
N ASN A 36 11.85 2.57 -12.39
CA ASN A 36 12.66 1.60 -13.11
C ASN A 36 12.32 0.13 -12.77
N ALA A 37 11.42 -0.13 -11.83
CA ALA A 37 11.03 -1.49 -11.47
C ALA A 37 10.05 -2.09 -12.50
N ASN A 38 10.02 -3.41 -12.58
CA ASN A 38 9.22 -4.21 -13.52
C ASN A 38 8.63 -5.45 -12.81
N GLU A 39 8.03 -6.37 -13.58
CA GLU A 39 7.45 -7.61 -13.05
C GLU A 39 8.48 -8.58 -12.44
N ASP A 40 9.76 -8.49 -12.79
CA ASP A 40 10.80 -9.32 -12.17
C ASP A 40 11.27 -8.77 -10.81
N SER A 41 10.90 -7.53 -10.51
CA SER A 41 11.35 -6.83 -9.30
C SER A 41 10.66 -7.42 -8.06
N LEU A 42 11.44 -7.62 -6.98
CA LEU A 42 10.95 -8.09 -5.68
C LEU A 42 9.63 -7.44 -5.20
N PRO A 43 9.44 -6.10 -5.23
CA PRO A 43 8.18 -5.50 -4.81
C PRO A 43 6.96 -6.03 -5.57
N TYR A 44 7.09 -6.21 -6.90
CA TYR A 44 6.01 -6.74 -7.72
C TYR A 44 5.73 -8.19 -7.34
N ARG A 45 6.76 -9.04 -7.34
CA ARG A 45 6.60 -10.49 -7.06
C ARG A 45 6.00 -10.73 -5.67
N LEU A 46 6.38 -9.92 -4.69
CA LEU A 46 5.77 -9.95 -3.35
C LEU A 46 4.30 -9.57 -3.38
N PHE A 47 3.94 -8.49 -4.08
CA PHE A 47 2.54 -8.08 -4.21
C PHE A 47 1.71 -9.14 -4.97
N GLU A 48 2.30 -9.75 -6.00
CA GLU A 48 1.67 -10.80 -6.80
C GLU A 48 1.30 -12.03 -5.95
N CYS A 49 2.09 -12.39 -4.92
CA CYS A 49 1.71 -13.44 -3.96
C CYS A 49 0.37 -13.16 -3.27
N PHE A 50 0.09 -11.90 -2.92
CA PHE A 50 -1.19 -11.51 -2.32
C PHE A 50 -2.30 -11.36 -3.34
N LEU A 51 -1.98 -10.94 -4.57
CA LEU A 51 -2.97 -10.80 -5.63
C LEU A 51 -3.49 -12.17 -6.11
N LEU A 52 -2.60 -13.15 -6.29
CA LEU A 52 -2.95 -14.49 -6.75
C LEU A 52 -3.53 -15.39 -5.65
N TYR A 53 -3.15 -15.15 -4.39
CA TYR A 53 -3.63 -15.91 -3.23
C TYR A 53 -4.21 -14.98 -2.15
N PRO A 54 -5.31 -14.26 -2.46
CA PRO A 54 -5.76 -13.16 -1.61
C PRO A 54 -6.29 -13.60 -0.25
N ASN A 55 -6.75 -14.86 -0.13
CA ASN A 55 -7.23 -15.42 1.14
C ASN A 55 -6.14 -16.09 1.97
N LYS A 56 -4.93 -16.28 1.42
CA LYS A 56 -3.83 -16.95 2.12
C LYS A 56 -3.17 -16.02 3.14
N PHE A 57 -2.98 -16.53 4.35
CA PHE A 57 -2.11 -15.92 5.35
C PHE A 57 -0.67 -16.34 5.07
N TRP A 58 0.15 -15.41 4.63
CA TRP A 58 1.56 -15.63 4.34
C TRP A 58 2.42 -15.34 5.56
N THR A 59 3.24 -16.30 5.96
CA THR A 59 4.34 -16.03 6.90
C THR A 59 5.49 -15.32 6.21
N VAL A 60 6.35 -14.68 6.99
CA VAL A 60 7.58 -14.05 6.48
C VAL A 60 8.52 -15.12 5.92
N GLU A 61 8.63 -16.26 6.60
CA GLU A 61 9.49 -17.38 6.19
C GLU A 61 9.03 -18.00 4.85
N GLU A 62 7.72 -18.16 4.63
CA GLU A 62 7.20 -18.58 3.31
C GLU A 62 7.55 -17.56 2.23
N LEU A 63 7.33 -16.27 2.47
CA LEU A 63 7.64 -15.22 1.49
C LEU A 63 9.15 -15.19 1.16
N MET A 64 10.01 -15.37 2.16
CA MET A 64 11.45 -15.49 1.94
C MET A 64 11.79 -16.66 1.01
N ALA A 65 11.19 -17.83 1.25
CA ALA A 65 11.42 -19.02 0.43
C ALA A 65 10.85 -18.85 -0.99
N THR A 66 9.63 -18.33 -1.13
CA THR A 66 8.96 -18.12 -2.43
C THR A 66 9.67 -17.08 -3.29
N LEU A 67 10.20 -16.02 -2.67
CA LEU A 67 10.77 -14.89 -3.40
C LEU A 67 12.29 -14.92 -3.47
N ASN A 68 12.94 -15.89 -2.80
CA ASN A 68 14.38 -15.97 -2.61
C ASN A 68 14.96 -14.62 -2.12
N ALA A 69 14.40 -14.11 -1.03
CA ALA A 69 14.72 -12.77 -0.52
C ALA A 69 14.99 -12.78 0.99
N THR A 70 15.76 -11.79 1.45
CA THR A 70 16.11 -11.66 2.87
C THR A 70 14.91 -11.21 3.71
N LYS A 71 14.87 -11.63 4.98
CA LYS A 71 13.86 -11.21 5.96
C LYS A 71 13.68 -9.69 6.02
N ALA A 72 14.79 -8.95 5.99
CA ALA A 72 14.79 -7.48 5.97
C ALA A 72 14.09 -6.91 4.71
N SER A 73 14.36 -7.47 3.53
CA SER A 73 13.72 -7.04 2.28
C SER A 73 12.22 -7.33 2.28
N ILE A 74 11.82 -8.51 2.77
CA ILE A 74 10.41 -8.89 2.92
C ILE A 74 9.71 -7.91 3.86
N TYR A 75 10.24 -7.67 5.07
CA TYR A 75 9.64 -6.74 6.01
C TYR A 75 9.52 -5.32 5.45
N ARG A 76 10.53 -4.83 4.71
CA ARG A 76 10.45 -3.49 4.07
C ARG A 76 9.20 -3.35 3.19
N HIS A 77 8.91 -4.36 2.38
CA HIS A 77 7.78 -4.35 1.45
C HIS A 77 6.44 -4.61 2.16
N LEU A 78 6.40 -5.57 3.09
CA LEU A 78 5.22 -5.83 3.92
C LEU A 78 4.81 -4.59 4.71
N ASN A 79 5.80 -3.91 5.31
CA ASN A 79 5.57 -2.71 6.09
C ASN A 79 5.02 -1.56 5.24
N LYS A 80 5.53 -1.39 4.02
CA LYS A 80 5.04 -0.36 3.08
C LYS A 80 3.62 -0.62 2.59
N LEU A 81 3.27 -1.87 2.27
CA LEU A 81 1.90 -2.21 1.88
C LEU A 81 0.93 -2.13 3.07
N LYS A 82 1.38 -2.51 4.27
CA LYS A 82 0.60 -2.38 5.51
C LYS A 82 0.39 -0.92 5.89
N SER A 83 1.37 -0.05 5.71
CA SER A 83 1.21 1.40 5.96
C SER A 83 0.25 2.05 4.97
N MET A 84 0.12 1.51 3.76
CA MET A 84 -0.93 1.91 2.80
C MET A 84 -2.30 1.31 3.13
N ASP A 85 -2.45 0.53 4.20
CA ASP A 85 -3.67 -0.18 4.58
C ASP A 85 -4.18 -1.22 3.54
N ILE A 86 -3.25 -1.73 2.72
CA ILE A 86 -3.54 -2.77 1.71
C ILE A 86 -3.49 -4.17 2.32
N LEU A 87 -2.60 -4.39 3.30
CA LEU A 87 -2.43 -5.68 3.98
C LEU A 87 -2.91 -5.62 5.42
N GLU A 88 -3.47 -6.74 5.89
CA GLU A 88 -3.74 -7.00 7.31
C GLU A 88 -2.67 -7.92 7.91
N GLU A 89 -2.34 -7.70 9.18
CA GLU A 89 -1.42 -8.53 9.95
C GLU A 89 -2.22 -9.48 10.84
N GLY A 90 -1.96 -10.78 10.69
CA GLY A 90 -2.50 -11.85 11.53
C GLY A 90 -1.41 -12.51 12.36
N LYS A 91 -1.79 -13.58 13.04
CA LYS A 91 -0.90 -14.44 13.81
C LYS A 91 -1.27 -15.90 13.57
N GLU A 92 -0.27 -16.78 13.53
CA GLU A 92 -0.46 -18.22 13.52
C GLU A 92 0.44 -18.89 14.55
N GLY A 93 0.01 -20.07 15.03
CA GLY A 93 0.71 -20.84 16.06
C GLY A 93 0.28 -20.53 17.49
N GLU A 94 0.88 -21.24 18.45
CA GLU A 94 0.52 -21.20 19.87
C GLU A 94 1.75 -21.02 20.78
N GLY A 95 1.52 -20.49 21.98
CA GLY A 95 2.54 -20.33 23.01
C GLY A 95 3.70 -19.42 22.58
N LYS A 96 4.93 -19.93 22.65
CA LYS A 96 6.15 -19.17 22.27
C LYS A 96 6.40 -19.14 20.76
N ASN A 97 5.65 -19.90 19.96
CA ASN A 97 5.88 -20.07 18.53
C ASN A 97 4.92 -19.25 17.65
N ILE A 98 4.41 -18.14 18.18
CA ILE A 98 3.52 -17.25 17.43
C ILE A 98 4.30 -16.54 16.32
N LYS A 99 3.88 -16.77 15.07
CA LYS A 99 4.43 -16.11 13.88
C LYS A 99 3.46 -15.05 13.38
N LYS A 100 4.01 -13.96 12.84
CA LYS A 100 3.22 -12.95 12.13
C LYS A 100 2.87 -13.47 10.75
N THR A 101 1.62 -13.29 10.37
CA THR A 101 1.13 -13.58 9.03
C THR A 101 0.59 -12.31 8.38
N TYR A 102 0.55 -12.30 7.05
CA TYR A 102 0.09 -11.17 6.27
C TYR A 102 -0.88 -11.66 5.21
N ARG A 103 -1.90 -10.86 4.92
CA ARG A 103 -2.88 -11.16 3.88
C ARG A 103 -3.38 -9.87 3.24
N LEU A 104 -3.88 -9.96 2.02
CA LEU A 104 -4.64 -8.87 1.42
C LEU A 104 -5.85 -8.55 2.30
N LYS A 105 -6.04 -7.29 2.68
CA LYS A 105 -7.15 -6.88 3.54
C LYS A 105 -8.48 -7.32 2.90
N TYR A 106 -9.32 -8.02 3.66
CA TYR A 106 -10.57 -8.63 3.18
C TYR A 106 -10.45 -9.63 2.02
N GLY A 107 -9.25 -10.13 1.72
CA GLY A 107 -9.02 -11.04 0.59
C GLY A 107 -9.45 -10.48 -0.76
N ASN A 108 -9.45 -9.16 -0.93
CA ASN A 108 -9.87 -8.52 -2.17
C ASN A 108 -9.25 -7.12 -2.31
N LEU A 109 -8.57 -6.85 -3.42
CA LEU A 109 -7.84 -5.60 -3.63
C LEU A 109 -8.79 -4.39 -3.70
N ALA A 110 -9.94 -4.52 -4.35
CA ALA A 110 -10.92 -3.43 -4.44
C ALA A 110 -11.51 -3.10 -3.06
N LYS A 111 -11.79 -4.11 -2.22
CA LYS A 111 -12.24 -3.87 -0.85
C LYS A 111 -11.15 -3.23 0.02
N ALA A 112 -9.90 -3.68 -0.11
CA ALA A 112 -8.77 -3.04 0.56
C ALA A 112 -8.62 -1.58 0.12
N TRP A 113 -8.79 -1.29 -1.17
CA TRP A 113 -8.68 0.05 -1.75
C TRP A 113 -9.68 1.05 -1.16
N ASN A 114 -10.89 0.63 -0.79
CA ASN A 114 -11.86 1.50 -0.12
C ASN A 114 -11.29 2.18 1.16
N PHE A 115 -10.38 1.50 1.87
CA PHE A 115 -9.74 2.06 3.07
C PHE A 115 -8.65 3.05 2.71
N VAL A 116 -7.88 2.75 1.64
CA VAL A 116 -6.92 3.70 1.08
C VAL A 116 -7.62 5.01 0.72
N GLU A 117 -8.76 4.92 0.01
CA GLU A 117 -9.55 6.09 -0.36
C GLU A 117 -10.10 6.85 0.84
N ALA A 118 -10.60 6.14 1.86
CA ALA A 118 -11.05 6.76 3.10
C ALA A 118 -9.92 7.54 3.80
N HIS A 119 -8.71 6.96 3.88
CA HIS A 119 -7.54 7.64 4.43
C HIS A 119 -7.16 8.89 3.64
N VAL A 120 -7.13 8.80 2.30
CA VAL A 120 -6.82 9.94 1.44
C VAL A 120 -7.87 11.04 1.58
N LYS A 121 -9.16 10.68 1.64
CA LYS A 121 -10.26 11.64 1.82
C LYS A 121 -10.10 12.42 3.12
N VAL A 122 -9.92 11.74 4.24
CA VAL A 122 -9.72 12.38 5.56
C VAL A 122 -8.49 13.29 5.55
N ALA A 123 -7.38 12.83 4.95
CA ALA A 123 -6.17 13.65 4.84
C ALA A 123 -6.41 14.94 4.05
N MET A 124 -7.11 14.85 2.91
CA MET A 124 -7.45 16.01 2.09
C MET A 124 -8.41 16.98 2.78
N GLU A 125 -9.37 16.47 3.57
CA GLU A 125 -10.25 17.29 4.40
C GLU A 125 -9.43 18.08 5.44
N SER A 126 -8.52 17.42 6.16
CA SER A 126 -7.61 18.07 7.11
C SER A 126 -6.68 19.10 6.45
N TYR A 127 -6.17 18.81 5.26
CA TYR A 127 -5.37 19.76 4.49
C TYR A 127 -6.20 20.99 4.10
N ASN A 128 -7.43 20.81 3.65
CA ASN A 128 -8.31 21.92 3.32
C ASN A 128 -8.59 22.81 4.54
N GLU A 129 -8.92 22.23 5.70
CA GLU A 129 -9.11 23.00 6.94
C GLU A 129 -7.86 23.81 7.31
N THR A 130 -6.68 23.20 7.17
CA THR A 130 -5.39 23.86 7.43
C THR A 130 -5.15 25.02 6.47
N VAL A 131 -5.40 24.84 5.17
CA VAL A 131 -5.27 25.89 4.15
C VAL A 131 -6.23 27.05 4.44
N GLN A 132 -7.48 26.75 4.78
CA GLN A 132 -8.48 27.76 5.13
C GLN A 132 -8.09 28.53 6.39
N HIS A 133 -7.54 27.85 7.40
CA HIS A 133 -7.04 28.49 8.61
C HIS A 133 -5.85 29.41 8.29
N LEU A 134 -4.89 28.93 7.50
CA LEU A 134 -3.74 29.72 7.07
C LEU A 134 -4.17 30.99 6.31
N GLN A 135 -5.11 30.87 5.37
CA GLN A 135 -5.65 32.00 4.63
C GLN A 135 -6.25 33.06 5.57
N LYS A 136 -7.05 32.65 6.56
CA LYS A 136 -7.64 33.55 7.56
C LYS A 136 -6.57 34.29 8.38
N LEU A 137 -5.47 33.62 8.74
CA LEU A 137 -4.38 34.26 9.48
C LEU A 137 -3.68 35.33 8.64
N VAL A 138 -3.43 35.04 7.36
CA VAL A 138 -2.82 35.99 6.42
C VAL A 138 -3.71 37.21 6.20
N GLU A 139 -5.02 37.03 6.00
CA GLU A 139 -5.98 38.12 5.78
C GLU A 139 -6.11 39.07 6.99
N ARG A 140 -5.97 38.56 8.22
CA ARG A 140 -5.98 39.40 9.42
C ARG A 140 -4.81 40.37 9.45
N ARG A 141 -3.64 39.93 8.99
CA ARG A 141 -2.43 40.77 8.94
C ARG A 141 -2.55 41.95 7.98
N TYR A 142 -3.40 41.86 6.95
CA TYR A 142 -3.63 42.97 6.01
C TYR A 142 -4.66 44.00 6.49
N LYS A 143 -5.36 43.71 7.61
CA LYS A 143 -6.36 44.61 8.21
C LYS A 143 -5.84 45.38 9.42
N GLU A 144 -4.64 45.03 9.90
CA GLU A 144 -3.86 45.76 10.91
C GLU A 144 -2.86 46.69 10.23
#